data_AF-A0A969G8V0-F1
#
_entry.id   AF-A0A969G8V0-F1
#
_cell.length_a   1.000
_cell.length_b   1.000
_cell.length_c   1.000
_cell.angle_alpha   90.00
_cell.angle_beta   90.00
_cell.angle_gamma   90.00
#
_symmetry.space_group_name_H-M   'P 1'
#
loop_
_entity.id
_entity.type
_entity.pdbx_description
1 polymer ?
#
loop_
_entity_poly.entity_id
_entity_poly.type
_entity_poly.pdbx_seq_one_letter_code
_entity_poly.pdbx_strand_id
1 'polypeptide(L)'
;MSFFQELQSVTDAVPLTALIIMPASLIFNWEAELRKFAPHLMIYKHIGSKRYKSDRYLPAFDVILTTYHTALNDVEILQGVDFEYIVLDESQQIKNKDSQIFKALRQLKARHKLTLSGTPIENSLSDLWSQMEFINPELLGTYSFFKDEFQLPIEKMAMKEKSKD
;
A
#
# COMPACT_ATOMS: atom_id res chain seq x y z
N MET A 1 -6.70 -13.08 17.03
CA MET A 1 -5.54 -13.61 16.28
C MET A 1 -5.15 -12.56 15.26
N SER A 2 -3.87 -12.21 15.17
CA SER A 2 -3.39 -11.17 14.25
C SER A 2 -3.25 -11.75 12.84
N PHE A 3 -3.55 -10.96 11.81
CA PHE A 3 -3.34 -11.33 10.40
C PHE A 3 -1.95 -11.93 10.15
N PHE A 4 -0.90 -11.36 10.76
CA PHE A 4 0.47 -11.86 10.63
C PHE A 4 0.70 -13.25 11.25
N GLN A 5 -0.04 -13.60 12.31
CA GLN A 5 0.04 -14.94 12.90
C GLN A 5 -0.65 -15.98 12.02
N GLU A 6 -1.72 -15.59 11.33
CA GLU A 6 -2.45 -16.44 10.40
C GLU A 6 -1.66 -16.66 9.08
N LEU A 7 -0.90 -15.67 8.62
CA LEU A 7 -0.04 -15.84 7.44
C LEU A 7 1.09 -16.86 7.63
N GLN A 8 1.69 -16.94 8.83
CA GLN A 8 2.74 -17.91 9.12
C GLN A 8 2.20 -19.33 9.34
N SER A 9 0.96 -19.49 9.76
CA SER A 9 0.36 -20.83 9.95
C SER A 9 -0.11 -21.46 8.63
N VAL A 10 -0.25 -20.67 7.56
CA VAL A 10 -0.83 -21.08 6.28
C VAL A 10 0.21 -21.31 5.18
N THR A 11 1.50 -21.00 5.38
CA THR A 11 2.52 -21.06 4.31
C THR A 11 3.67 -22.02 4.61
N ASP A 12 3.90 -22.97 3.69
CA ASP A 12 5.15 -23.73 3.59
C ASP A 12 6.32 -22.75 3.37
N ALA A 13 7.13 -22.50 4.41
CA ALA A 13 8.50 -21.94 4.37
C ALA A 13 8.79 -20.72 3.46
N VAL A 14 7.81 -19.89 3.09
CA VAL A 14 8.07 -18.65 2.34
C VAL A 14 8.47 -17.54 3.32
N PRO A 15 9.60 -16.84 3.12
CA PRO A 15 9.95 -15.66 3.90
C PRO A 15 8.85 -14.60 3.82
N LEU A 16 8.43 -14.05 4.96
CA LEU A 16 7.32 -13.10 5.01
C LEU A 16 7.61 -11.79 4.24
N THR A 17 8.89 -11.37 4.21
CA THR A 17 9.42 -10.11 3.65
C THR A 17 8.34 -9.12 3.24
N ALA A 18 7.76 -8.45 4.24
CA ALA A 18 6.63 -7.56 4.11
C ALA A 18 7.08 -6.10 4.17
N LEU A 19 6.64 -5.29 3.22
CA LEU A 19 6.83 -3.84 3.22
C LEU A 19 5.55 -3.15 3.69
N ILE A 20 5.61 -2.43 4.81
CA ILE A 20 4.49 -1.62 5.31
C ILE A 20 4.83 -0.15 5.12
N ILE A 21 4.03 0.55 4.32
CA ILE A 21 4.18 1.96 3.99
C ILE A 21 3.07 2.73 4.68
N MET A 22 3.41 3.71 5.50
CA MET A 22 2.47 4.41 6.37
C MET A 22 2.80 5.91 6.53
N PRO A 23 1.91 6.74 7.07
CA PRO A 23 2.25 8.06 7.59
C PRO A 23 3.37 7.99 8.63
N ALA A 24 4.25 8.99 8.64
CA ALA A 24 5.42 9.02 9.55
C ALA A 24 5.03 8.91 11.03
N SER A 25 3.87 9.45 11.41
CA SER A 25 3.33 9.39 12.77
C SER A 25 3.00 7.97 13.24
N LEU A 26 2.73 7.03 12.33
CA LEU A 26 2.29 5.68 12.67
C LEU A 26 3.42 4.67 12.84
N ILE A 27 4.66 5.02 12.44
CA ILE A 27 5.80 4.08 12.48
C ILE A 27 6.04 3.50 13.87
N PHE A 28 6.05 4.35 14.90
CA PHE A 28 6.32 3.89 16.26
C PHE A 28 5.17 3.06 16.82
N ASN A 29 3.93 3.37 16.42
CA ASN A 29 2.77 2.58 16.81
C ASN A 29 2.84 1.18 16.19
N TRP A 30 3.07 1.10 14.87
CA TRP A 30 3.25 -0.16 14.16
C TRP A 30 4.39 -1.00 14.72
N GLU A 31 5.53 -0.39 15.02
CA GLU A 31 6.64 -1.08 15.66
C GLU A 31 6.25 -1.65 17.03
N ALA A 32 5.57 -0.85 17.86
CA ALA A 32 5.14 -1.29 19.19
C ALA A 32 4.13 -2.45 19.11
N GLU A 33 3.18 -2.38 18.18
CA GLU A 33 2.19 -3.45 17.95
C GLU A 33 2.86 -4.73 17.44
N LEU A 34 3.74 -4.64 16.45
CA LEU A 34 4.48 -5.80 15.95
C LEU A 34 5.34 -6.43 17.05
N ARG A 35 6.03 -5.64 17.87
CA ARG A 35 6.79 -6.16 19.01
C ARG A 35 5.91 -6.80 20.07
N LYS A 36 4.68 -6.32 20.25
CA LYS A 36 3.72 -6.87 21.21
C LYS A 36 3.11 -8.19 20.73
N PHE A 37 2.69 -8.25 19.46
CA PHE A 37 1.86 -9.34 18.93
C PHE A 37 2.66 -10.37 18.11
N ALA A 38 3.82 -9.99 17.57
CA ALA A 38 4.70 -10.84 16.79
C ALA A 38 6.19 -10.55 17.13
N PRO A 39 6.61 -10.71 18.40
CA PRO A 39 7.94 -10.35 18.89
C PRO A 39 9.09 -11.11 18.21
N HIS A 40 8.80 -12.23 17.56
CA HIS A 40 9.75 -13.07 16.86
C HIS A 40 10.13 -12.54 15.46
N LEU A 41 9.40 -11.57 14.92
CA LEU A 41 9.69 -10.98 13.61
C LEU A 41 10.88 -10.01 13.68
N MET A 42 11.78 -10.11 12.70
CA MET A 42 12.84 -9.15 12.48
C MET A 42 12.27 -7.91 11.78
N ILE A 43 12.14 -6.83 12.55
CA ILE A 43 11.55 -5.56 12.10
C ILE A 43 12.67 -4.57 11.79
N TYR A 44 12.62 -3.96 10.60
CA TYR A 44 13.50 -2.88 10.20
C TYR A 44 12.72 -1.61 9.87
N LYS A 45 13.20 -0.47 10.38
CA LYS A 45 12.66 0.85 10.03
C LYS A 45 13.53 1.48 8.95
N HIS A 46 13.06 1.43 7.71
CA HIS A 46 13.71 2.06 6.57
C HIS A 46 13.37 3.56 6.51
N ILE A 47 13.88 4.34 7.46
CA ILE A 47 13.64 5.79 7.57
C ILE A 47 14.89 6.55 8.01
N GLY A 48 14.88 7.86 7.81
CA GLY A 48 15.97 8.74 8.23
C GLY A 48 17.24 8.56 7.41
N SER A 49 18.34 9.19 7.83
CA SER A 49 19.60 9.24 7.06
C SER A 49 20.39 7.93 7.11
N LYS A 50 20.22 7.13 8.17
CA LYS A 50 20.96 5.88 8.41
C LYS A 50 20.34 4.64 7.72
N ARG A 51 19.34 4.84 6.86
CA ARG A 51 18.69 3.75 6.12
C ARG A 51 19.65 3.13 5.10
N TYR A 52 19.46 1.84 4.80
CA TYR A 52 20.25 1.17 3.77
C TYR A 52 20.08 1.86 2.41
N LYS A 53 21.17 1.93 1.65
CA LYS A 53 21.22 2.53 0.30
C LYS A 53 21.30 1.49 -0.81
N SER A 54 21.11 0.23 -0.45
CA SER A 54 21.03 -0.92 -1.34
C SER A 54 20.00 -1.88 -0.77
N ASP A 55 19.34 -2.55 -1.68
CA ASP A 55 18.38 -3.64 -1.52
C ASP A 55 18.97 -4.87 -0.82
N ARG A 56 20.28 -5.12 -0.96
CA ARG A 56 20.98 -6.33 -0.50
C ARG A 56 20.67 -6.77 0.94
N TYR A 57 20.45 -5.82 1.85
CA TYR A 57 20.22 -6.12 3.27
C TYR A 57 18.73 -6.18 3.64
N LEU A 58 17.85 -5.68 2.78
CA LEU A 58 16.42 -5.60 3.05
C LEU A 58 15.76 -6.99 3.16
N PRO A 59 16.08 -8.00 2.31
CA PRO A 59 15.53 -9.35 2.45
C PRO A 59 15.85 -10.07 3.76
N ALA A 60 16.82 -9.57 4.54
CA ALA A 60 17.16 -10.16 5.84
C ALA A 60 16.13 -9.84 6.94
N PHE A 61 15.14 -8.99 6.68
CA PHE A 61 14.10 -8.63 7.63
C PHE A 61 12.75 -9.21 7.20
N ASP A 62 11.97 -9.64 8.19
CA ASP A 62 10.61 -10.13 7.96
C ASP A 62 9.65 -8.98 7.64
N VAL A 63 9.85 -7.83 8.30
CA VAL A 63 9.01 -6.64 8.12
C VAL A 63 9.86 -5.39 7.98
N ILE A 64 9.62 -4.63 6.91
CA ILE A 64 10.23 -3.34 6.63
C ILE A 64 9.15 -2.27 6.77
N LEU A 65 9.36 -1.35 7.72
CA LEU A 65 8.49 -0.20 7.95
C LEU A 65 9.09 1.03 7.29
N THR A 66 8.30 1.72 6.46
CA THR A 66 8.73 2.95 5.80
C THR A 66 7.60 3.97 5.71
N THR A 67 7.94 5.17 5.24
CA THR A 67 6.96 6.23 4.96
C THR A 67 6.74 6.39 3.47
N TYR A 68 5.59 6.94 3.07
CA TYR A 68 5.32 7.29 1.67
C TYR A 68 6.43 8.12 1.02
N HIS A 69 6.94 9.14 1.73
CA HIS A 69 8.01 9.98 1.19
C HIS A 69 9.35 9.23 1.08
N THR A 70 9.66 8.37 2.06
CA THR A 70 10.90 7.57 1.98
C THR A 70 10.80 6.51 0.89
N ALA A 71 9.64 5.86 0.74
CA ALA A 71 9.39 4.91 -0.34
C ALA A 71 9.45 5.55 -1.73
N LEU A 72 8.96 6.78 -1.88
CA LEU A 72 9.12 7.56 -3.10
C LEU A 72 10.61 7.78 -3.44
N ASN A 73 11.38 8.26 -2.46
CA ASN A 73 12.80 8.60 -2.68
C ASN A 73 13.69 7.38 -2.91
N ASP A 74 13.31 6.24 -2.35
CA ASP A 74 14.10 5.01 -2.39
C ASP A 74 13.39 3.92 -3.23
N VAL A 75 12.49 4.30 -4.16
CA VAL A 75 11.71 3.36 -4.98
C VAL A 75 12.61 2.40 -5.75
N GLU A 76 13.72 2.89 -6.32
CA GLU A 76 14.68 2.08 -7.07
C GLU A 76 15.32 0.99 -6.21
N ILE A 77 15.60 1.30 -4.94
CA ILE A 77 16.14 0.33 -3.96
C ILE A 77 15.06 -0.69 -3.61
N LEU A 78 13.84 -0.22 -3.32
CA LEU A 78 12.73 -1.10 -2.91
C LEU A 78 12.30 -2.02 -4.06
N GLN A 79 12.39 -1.59 -5.31
CA GLN A 79 12.10 -2.41 -6.50
C GLN A 79 13.04 -3.62 -6.66
N GLY A 80 14.25 -3.57 -6.07
CA GLY A 80 15.21 -4.68 -6.08
C GLY A 80 14.85 -5.82 -5.13
N VAL A 81 13.81 -5.66 -4.32
CA VAL A 81 13.38 -6.65 -3.33
C VAL A 81 12.12 -7.37 -3.80
N ASP A 82 12.15 -8.70 -3.77
CA ASP A 82 10.98 -9.54 -4.01
C ASP A 82 10.14 -9.61 -2.72
N PHE A 83 9.16 -8.72 -2.59
CA PHE A 83 8.25 -8.72 -1.44
C PHE A 83 7.16 -9.78 -1.57
N GLU A 84 6.88 -10.49 -0.48
CA GLU A 84 5.66 -11.33 -0.43
C GLU A 84 4.43 -10.43 -0.24
N TYR A 85 4.55 -9.42 0.63
CA TYR A 85 3.48 -8.46 0.92
C TYR A 85 3.93 -7.02 0.79
N ILE A 86 3.10 -6.18 0.16
CA ILE A 86 3.14 -4.72 0.36
C ILE A 86 1.80 -4.27 0.96
N VAL A 87 1.89 -3.55 2.07
CA VAL A 87 0.74 -2.98 2.78
C VAL A 87 0.85 -1.46 2.77
N LEU A 88 -0.18 -0.78 2.27
CA LEU A 88 -0.32 0.66 2.38
C LEU A 88 -1.31 0.96 3.51
N ASP A 89 -0.80 1.53 4.60
CA ASP A 89 -1.64 2.03 5.68
C ASP A 89 -2.00 3.49 5.44
N GLU A 90 -3.22 3.87 5.81
CA GLU A 90 -3.83 5.16 5.46
C GLU A 90 -3.69 5.46 3.94
N SER A 91 -4.18 4.53 3.13
CA SER A 91 -4.01 4.50 1.66
C SER A 91 -4.58 5.71 0.92
N GLN A 92 -5.34 6.60 1.56
CA GLN A 92 -5.77 7.88 1.00
C GLN A 92 -4.60 8.76 0.54
N GLN A 93 -3.38 8.50 1.02
CA GLN A 93 -2.14 9.16 0.55
C GLN A 93 -1.86 8.90 -0.95
N ILE A 94 -2.42 7.83 -1.53
CA ILE A 94 -2.24 7.45 -2.94
C ILE A 94 -3.47 7.74 -3.82
N LYS A 95 -4.43 8.53 -3.34
CA LYS A 95 -5.68 8.83 -4.06
C LYS A 95 -5.51 9.50 -5.41
N ASN A 96 -4.41 10.23 -5.61
CA ASN A 96 -4.11 10.91 -6.85
C ASN A 96 -3.20 10.06 -7.74
N LYS A 97 -3.77 9.45 -8.79
CA LYS A 97 -3.05 8.68 -9.81
C LYS A 97 -1.89 9.44 -10.48
N ASP A 98 -1.96 10.77 -10.53
CA ASP A 98 -0.95 11.59 -11.20
C ASP A 98 0.20 11.97 -10.25
N SER A 99 0.06 11.68 -8.95
CA SER A 99 1.08 11.96 -7.94
C SER A 99 2.35 11.13 -8.17
N GLN A 100 3.49 11.72 -7.81
CA GLN A 100 4.78 11.01 -7.87
C GLN A 100 4.79 9.79 -6.94
N ILE A 101 4.16 9.90 -5.77
CA ILE A 101 4.04 8.80 -4.81
C ILE A 101 3.30 7.62 -5.45
N PHE A 102 2.11 7.84 -6.03
CA PHE A 102 1.36 6.75 -6.67
C PHE A 102 2.17 6.06 -7.78
N LYS A 103 2.79 6.86 -8.67
CA LYS A 103 3.61 6.36 -9.77
C LYS A 103 4.82 5.56 -9.29
N ALA A 104 5.44 5.95 -8.18
CA ALA A 104 6.54 5.23 -7.55
C ALA A 104 6.09 3.94 -6.85
N LEU A 105 4.96 3.97 -6.13
CA LEU A 105 4.49 2.78 -5.42
C LEU A 105 3.92 1.72 -6.37
N ARG A 106 3.27 2.10 -7.47
CA ARG A 106 2.79 1.17 -8.52
C ARG A 106 3.93 0.34 -9.13
N GLN A 107 5.12 0.91 -9.11
CA GLN A 107 6.36 0.35 -9.63
C GLN A 107 6.93 -0.79 -8.75
N LEU A 108 6.49 -0.88 -7.49
CA LEU A 108 6.89 -1.94 -6.57
C LEU A 108 6.17 -3.26 -6.89
N LYS A 109 6.92 -4.35 -6.81
CA LYS A 109 6.42 -5.71 -7.06
C LYS A 109 6.21 -6.43 -5.74
N ALA A 110 5.08 -7.13 -5.63
CA ALA A 110 4.83 -8.05 -4.54
C ALA A 110 3.83 -9.11 -4.97
N ARG A 111 3.88 -10.29 -4.34
CA ARG A 111 2.89 -11.34 -4.56
C ARG A 111 1.50 -10.93 -4.09
N HIS A 112 1.44 -10.22 -2.98
CA HIS A 112 0.22 -9.73 -2.37
C HIS A 112 0.31 -8.25 -2.07
N LYS A 113 -0.71 -7.48 -2.46
CA LYS A 113 -0.82 -6.04 -2.19
C LYS A 113 -2.09 -5.76 -1.42
N LEU A 114 -1.98 -4.97 -0.36
CA LEU A 114 -3.07 -4.64 0.55
C LEU A 114 -3.10 -3.13 0.77
N THR A 115 -4.29 -2.57 0.88
CA THR A 115 -4.51 -1.18 1.27
C THR A 115 -5.44 -1.15 2.48
N LEU A 116 -5.03 -0.46 3.53
CA LEU A 116 -5.81 -0.19 4.72
C LEU A 116 -6.20 1.28 4.71
N SER A 117 -7.47 1.57 4.90
CA SER A 117 -7.98 2.92 5.07
C SER A 117 -9.20 2.89 5.96
N GLY A 118 -9.29 3.83 6.90
CA GLY A 118 -10.50 4.06 7.67
C GLY A 118 -11.64 4.64 6.82
N THR A 119 -11.33 5.20 5.64
CA THR A 119 -12.27 5.93 4.79
C THR A 119 -12.07 5.65 3.29
N PRO A 120 -12.27 4.39 2.84
CA PRO A 120 -11.84 3.94 1.52
C PRO A 120 -12.48 4.68 0.32
N ILE A 121 -13.64 5.32 0.50
CA ILE A 121 -14.43 5.96 -0.57
C ILE A 121 -14.87 7.37 -0.15
N GLU A 122 -14.01 8.14 0.51
CA GLU A 122 -14.45 9.41 1.09
C GLU A 122 -14.60 10.57 0.07
N ASN A 123 -13.90 10.56 -1.07
CA ASN A 123 -13.81 11.78 -1.90
C ASN A 123 -14.14 11.64 -3.40
N SER A 124 -13.86 10.51 -4.06
CA SER A 124 -14.22 10.33 -5.49
C SER A 124 -14.11 8.88 -5.98
N LEU A 125 -14.79 8.54 -7.09
CA LEU A 125 -14.57 7.26 -7.79
C LEU A 125 -13.16 7.15 -8.40
N SER A 126 -12.48 8.27 -8.65
CA SER A 126 -11.08 8.27 -9.08
C SER A 126 -10.12 7.78 -7.98
N ASP A 127 -10.46 8.03 -6.72
CA ASP A 127 -9.68 7.56 -5.58
C ASP A 127 -9.77 6.03 -5.47
N LEU A 128 -10.97 5.48 -5.68
CA LEU A 128 -11.21 4.04 -5.75
C LEU A 128 -10.41 3.40 -6.89
N TRP A 129 -10.43 4.01 -8.08
CA TRP A 129 -9.63 3.50 -9.20
C TRP A 129 -8.14 3.45 -8.87
N SER A 130 -7.60 4.49 -8.24
CA SER A 130 -6.18 4.53 -7.86
C SER A 130 -5.84 3.42 -6.86
N GLN A 131 -6.67 3.18 -5.86
CA GLN A 131 -6.46 2.07 -4.91
C GLN A 131 -6.51 0.70 -5.60
N MET A 132 -7.50 0.47 -6.47
CA MET A 132 -7.64 -0.78 -7.19
C MET A 132 -6.48 -1.02 -8.15
N GLU A 133 -6.03 0.01 -8.85
CA GLU A 133 -4.88 -0.06 -9.74
C GLU A 133 -3.57 -0.39 -8.99
N PHE A 134 -3.46 -0.02 -7.71
CA PHE A 134 -2.34 -0.45 -6.89
C PHE A 134 -2.46 -1.92 -6.46
N ILE A 135 -3.63 -2.34 -5.98
CA ILE A 135 -3.87 -3.69 -5.43
C ILE A 135 -3.85 -4.75 -6.53
N ASN A 136 -4.60 -4.51 -7.61
CA ASN A 136 -4.77 -5.40 -8.74
C ASN A 136 -4.74 -4.57 -10.04
N PRO A 137 -3.54 -4.29 -10.57
CA PRO A 137 -3.37 -3.54 -11.79
C PRO A 137 -4.23 -4.09 -12.93
N GLU A 138 -4.77 -3.21 -13.77
CA GLU A 138 -5.57 -3.54 -14.96
C GLU A 138 -6.97 -4.11 -14.71
N LEU A 139 -7.36 -4.41 -13.46
CA LEU A 139 -8.69 -4.96 -13.14
C LEU A 139 -9.84 -4.05 -13.61
N LEU A 140 -9.68 -2.74 -13.48
CA LEU A 140 -10.67 -1.74 -13.89
C LEU A 140 -10.36 -1.14 -15.27
N GLY A 141 -9.38 -1.70 -15.99
CA GLY A 141 -8.87 -1.15 -17.23
C GLY A 141 -8.18 0.21 -17.06
N THR A 142 -7.97 0.90 -18.18
CA THR A 142 -7.37 2.23 -18.15
C THR A 142 -8.26 3.23 -17.41
N TYR A 143 -7.67 4.27 -16.83
CA TYR A 143 -8.46 5.33 -16.17
C TYR A 143 -9.48 5.99 -17.12
N SER A 144 -9.14 6.16 -18.41
CA SER A 144 -10.07 6.74 -19.38
C SER A 144 -11.30 5.85 -19.55
N PHE A 145 -11.08 4.54 -19.73
CA PHE A 145 -12.16 3.57 -19.80
C PHE A 145 -13.00 3.56 -18.52
N PHE A 146 -12.35 3.51 -17.36
CA PHE A 146 -13.05 3.54 -16.07
C PHE A 146 -13.92 4.79 -15.92
N LYS A 147 -13.38 5.94 -16.32
CA LYS A 147 -14.07 7.22 -16.21
C LYS A 147 -15.34 7.25 -17.07
N ASP A 148 -15.24 6.80 -18.32
CA ASP A 148 -16.34 6.87 -19.28
C ASP A 148 -17.42 5.83 -19.00
N GLU A 149 -17.04 4.61 -18.60
CA GLU A 149 -17.97 3.50 -18.39
C GLU A 149 -18.56 3.45 -16.97
N PHE A 150 -17.85 3.93 -15.95
CA PHE A 150 -18.30 3.83 -14.55
C PHE A 150 -18.48 5.21 -13.91
N GLN A 151 -17.46 6.06 -13.93
CA GLN A 151 -17.49 7.31 -13.17
C GLN A 151 -18.60 8.26 -13.64
N LEU A 152 -18.59 8.65 -14.93
CA LEU A 152 -19.56 9.60 -15.47
C LEU A 152 -21.01 9.10 -15.39
N PRO A 153 -21.31 7.81 -15.70
CA PRO A 153 -22.66 7.28 -15.53
C PRO A 153 -23.16 7.33 -14.09
N ILE A 154 -22.34 6.93 -13.11
CA ILE A 154 -22.72 6.93 -11.68
C ILE A 154 -22.96 8.36 -11.17
N GLU A 155 -22.07 9.30 -11.50
CA GLU A 155 -22.23 10.71 -11.12
C GLU A 155 -23.51 11.31 -11.70
N LYS A 156 -23.84 10.98 -12.96
CA LYS A 156 -25.07 11.45 -13.62
C LYS A 156 -26.33 10.86 -12.98
N MET A 157 -26.30 9.61 -12.52
CA MET A 157 -27.41 9.00 -11.78
C MET A 157 -27.62 9.70 -10.43
N ALA A 158 -26.55 9.93 -9.67
CA ALA A 158 -26.62 10.61 -8.38
C ALA A 158 -27.15 12.05 -8.48
N MET A 159 -26.82 12.78 -9.56
CA MET A 159 -27.36 14.12 -9.81
C MET A 159 -28.86 14.11 -10.11
N LYS A 160 -29.35 13.10 -10.86
CA LYS A 160 -30.78 12.97 -11.17
C LYS A 160 -31.61 12.66 -9.94
N GLU A 161 -31.08 11.88 -8.99
CA GLU A 161 -31.76 11.59 -7.73
C GLU A 161 -31.89 12.84 -6.86
N LYS A 162 -30.81 13.62 -6.69
CA LYS A 162 -30.83 14.88 -5.93
C LYS A 162 -31.77 15.95 -6.49
N SER A 163 -32.09 15.91 -7.79
CA SER A 163 -33.00 16.86 -8.43
C SER A 163 -34.49 16.52 -8.26
N LYS A 164 -34.82 15.40 -7.61
CA LYS A 164 -36.20 14.96 -7.36
C LYS A 164 -36.69 15.26 -5.93
N ASP A 165 -35.79 15.69 -5.05
CA ASP A 165 -36.06 16.18 -3.69
C ASP A 165 -36.08 17.72 -3.67
#